data_AF-A0A2A6E0Y1-F1
#
_entry.id   AF-A0A2A6E0Y1-F1
#
_cell.length_a   1.000
_cell.length_b   1.000
_cell.length_c   1.000
_cell.angle_alpha   90.00
_cell.angle_beta   90.00
_cell.angle_gamma   90.00
#
_symmetry.space_group_name_H-M   'P 1'
#
loop_
_entity.id
_entity.type
_entity.pdbx_description
1 polymer ?
#
loop_
_entity_poly.entity_id
_entity_poly.type
_entity_poly.pdbx_seq_one_letter_code
_entity_poly.pdbx_strand_id
1 'polypeptide(L)'
;MTFRKKRTKRFVAALLGALMALGSALPAMLVVPARVAAQSGSGVVVASYDFENGQTQWWFGRGSSQVASVTEAAYSGNSSLKSTGRTSDWHGPAVDLKPLLQKNAVYEISAYVKRVQADAPSTIKLTMQNIRPGAAQDDPQNWTQIDAKTISTRQRRRPHRVASSGRIGIPV
;
A
#
# COMPACT_ATOMS: atom_id res chain seq x y z
N MET A 1 33.06 29.06 -0.68
CA MET A 1 33.12 30.37 -1.36
C MET A 1 32.93 30.16 -2.85
N THR A 2 31.85 30.72 -3.35
CA THR A 2 31.26 30.62 -4.70
C THR A 2 32.17 31.26 -5.74
N PHE A 3 32.44 30.59 -6.88
CA PHE A 3 33.11 31.22 -8.02
C PHE A 3 32.19 31.43 -9.22
N ARG A 4 32.27 32.65 -9.73
CA ARG A 4 31.33 33.37 -10.58
C ARG A 4 31.38 32.99 -12.06
N LYS A 5 30.18 33.08 -12.66
CA LYS A 5 29.79 33.16 -14.07
C LYS A 5 30.63 34.17 -14.91
N LYS A 6 31.04 33.79 -16.13
CA LYS A 6 31.45 34.68 -17.26
C LYS A 6 30.87 34.09 -18.56
N ARG A 7 29.73 34.60 -19.07
CA ARG A 7 29.49 35.67 -20.06
C ARG A 7 29.79 35.33 -21.55
N THR A 8 28.69 35.36 -22.33
CA THR A 8 28.52 35.89 -23.72
C THR A 8 29.12 35.08 -24.88
N LYS A 9 28.46 34.90 -26.04
CA LYS A 9 27.95 35.94 -26.96
C LYS A 9 26.74 35.48 -27.81
N ARG A 10 25.97 36.47 -28.25
CA ARG A 10 24.73 36.42 -29.04
C ARG A 10 25.04 36.24 -30.54
N PHE A 11 24.16 35.57 -31.28
CA PHE A 11 23.93 35.84 -32.71
C PHE A 11 22.43 35.75 -33.00
N VAL A 12 21.89 36.82 -33.60
CA VAL A 12 20.51 36.99 -34.07
C VAL A 12 20.59 37.24 -35.58
N ALA A 13 19.77 36.53 -36.36
CA ALA A 13 19.16 36.94 -37.65
C ALA A 13 18.40 35.70 -38.17
N ALA A 14 17.06 35.60 -38.12
CA ALA A 14 16.04 36.29 -38.91
C ALA A 14 16.20 36.08 -40.43
N LEU A 15 15.35 35.23 -41.02
CA LEU A 15 14.79 35.52 -42.35
C LEU A 15 13.36 34.97 -42.46
N LEU A 16 12.50 35.86 -42.94
CA LEU A 16 11.07 35.77 -43.13
C LEU A 16 10.79 35.21 -44.53
N GLY A 17 9.82 34.31 -44.68
CA GLY A 17 9.33 33.84 -45.97
C GLY A 17 7.94 33.26 -45.83
N ALA A 18 6.93 34.08 -46.14
CA ALA A 18 5.52 33.70 -46.16
C ALA A 18 5.09 33.39 -47.60
N LEU A 19 4.38 32.27 -47.81
CA LEU A 19 3.48 32.09 -48.96
C LEU A 19 2.32 31.16 -48.56
N MET A 20 1.10 31.69 -48.62
CA MET A 20 -0.18 30.95 -48.57
C MET A 20 -0.36 30.12 -49.86
N ALA A 21 -1.21 29.11 -50.03
CA ALA A 21 -2.40 28.59 -49.36
C ALA A 21 -2.62 27.14 -49.84
N LEU A 22 -3.31 26.28 -49.06
CA LEU A 22 -4.50 25.53 -49.49
C LEU A 22 -5.03 24.70 -48.32
N GLY A 23 -6.34 24.77 -48.09
CA GLY A 23 -7.01 24.20 -46.93
C GLY A 23 -7.09 22.68 -46.92
N SER A 24 -7.04 22.12 -45.72
CA SER A 24 -7.78 20.91 -45.35
C SER A 24 -8.34 21.13 -43.96
N ALA A 25 -9.68 21.20 -43.87
CA ALA A 25 -10.38 21.19 -42.61
C ALA A 25 -10.27 19.77 -42.03
N LEU A 26 -9.35 19.57 -41.09
CA LEU A 26 -9.33 18.36 -40.28
C LEU A 26 -10.54 18.39 -39.33
N PRO A 27 -11.37 17.33 -39.26
CA PRO A 27 -12.37 17.26 -38.21
C PRO A 27 -11.63 17.15 -36.87
N ALA A 28 -11.91 18.07 -35.96
CA ALA A 28 -11.51 17.96 -34.57
C ALA A 28 -12.21 16.72 -33.99
N MET A 29 -11.54 15.57 -34.05
CA MET A 29 -11.99 14.34 -33.42
C MET A 29 -12.00 14.58 -31.91
N LEU A 30 -13.20 14.73 -31.33
CA LEU A 30 -13.42 14.80 -29.90
C LEU A 30 -12.96 13.46 -29.30
N VAL A 31 -11.72 13.41 -28.81
CA VAL A 31 -11.26 12.30 -27.98
C VAL A 31 -11.97 12.45 -26.64
N VAL A 32 -13.13 11.83 -26.51
CA VAL A 32 -13.70 11.55 -25.20
C VAL A 32 -12.71 10.59 -24.53
N PRO A 33 -12.05 10.95 -23.41
CA PRO A 33 -11.28 9.98 -22.68
C PRO A 33 -12.27 8.90 -22.24
N ALA A 34 -12.11 7.69 -22.79
CA ALA A 34 -12.75 6.52 -22.22
C ALA A 34 -12.28 6.47 -20.77
N ARG A 35 -13.19 6.76 -19.85
CA ARG A 35 -13.01 6.41 -18.44
C ARG A 35 -12.68 4.93 -18.43
N VAL A 36 -11.43 4.59 -18.14
CA VAL A 36 -11.06 3.22 -17.79
C VAL A 36 -11.80 2.97 -16.49
N ALA A 37 -13.03 2.45 -16.59
CA ALA A 37 -13.69 1.86 -15.45
C ALA A 37 -12.70 0.83 -14.93
N ALA A 38 -12.22 1.03 -13.70
CA ALA A 38 -11.36 0.06 -13.04
C ALA A 38 -12.07 -1.30 -13.15
N GLN A 39 -11.50 -2.19 -13.96
CA GLN A 39 -12.02 -3.53 -14.09
C GLN A 39 -11.75 -4.20 -12.73
N SER A 40 -12.78 -4.29 -11.90
CA SER A 40 -12.80 -5.17 -10.74
C SER A 40 -12.79 -6.60 -11.26
N GLY A 41 -11.60 -7.08 -11.63
CA GLY A 41 -11.38 -8.50 -11.87
C GLY A 41 -11.65 -9.23 -10.56
N SER A 42 -12.54 -10.22 -10.59
CA SER A 42 -12.72 -11.18 -9.50
C SER A 42 -11.41 -11.96 -9.35
N GLY A 43 -10.49 -11.41 -8.55
CA GLY A 43 -9.24 -12.08 -8.21
C GLY A 43 -9.52 -13.37 -7.45
N VAL A 44 -8.67 -14.38 -7.62
CA VAL A 44 -8.72 -15.60 -6.81
C VAL A 44 -8.32 -15.25 -5.38
N VAL A 45 -9.20 -15.51 -4.41
CA VAL A 45 -8.88 -15.34 -2.99
C VAL A 45 -8.00 -16.50 -2.56
N VAL A 46 -6.72 -16.22 -2.33
CA VAL A 46 -5.74 -17.24 -1.88
C VAL A 46 -5.71 -17.41 -0.36
N ALA A 47 -6.18 -16.42 0.39
CA ALA A 47 -6.34 -16.48 1.84
C ALA A 47 -7.36 -15.45 2.34
N SER A 48 -8.15 -15.85 3.33
CA SER A 48 -9.05 -14.97 4.08
C SER A 48 -9.04 -15.39 5.54
N TYR A 49 -9.03 -14.41 6.45
CA TYR A 49 -8.99 -14.64 7.89
C TYR A 49 -10.10 -13.84 8.57
N ASP A 50 -11.13 -14.54 9.04
CA ASP A 50 -12.31 -13.99 9.70
C ASP A 50 -12.28 -14.16 11.23
N PHE A 51 -11.41 -15.05 11.74
CA PHE A 51 -11.25 -15.40 13.15
C PHE A 51 -12.49 -15.97 13.84
N GLU A 52 -13.52 -16.38 13.09
CA GLU A 52 -14.81 -16.82 13.64
C GLU A 52 -14.79 -18.21 14.28
N ASN A 53 -13.75 -18.99 14.03
CA ASN A 53 -13.57 -20.32 14.62
C ASN A 53 -12.90 -20.30 16.00
N GLY A 54 -12.75 -19.12 16.62
CA GLY A 54 -12.11 -18.95 17.92
C GLY A 54 -10.59 -19.18 17.92
N GLN A 55 -9.97 -19.36 16.74
CA GLN A 55 -8.53 -19.56 16.58
C GLN A 55 -7.87 -18.31 16.00
N THR A 56 -6.54 -18.21 16.15
CA THR A 56 -5.76 -17.12 15.53
C THR A 56 -5.54 -17.32 14.03
N GLN A 57 -5.93 -18.48 13.48
CA GLN A 57 -5.78 -18.82 12.05
C GLN A 57 -4.35 -18.60 11.54
N TRP A 58 -3.37 -19.14 12.26
CA TRP A 58 -1.92 -19.04 12.00
C TRP A 58 -1.29 -17.66 12.21
N TRP A 59 -2.07 -16.67 12.62
CA TRP A 59 -1.50 -15.41 13.08
C TRP A 59 -0.80 -15.60 14.41
N PHE A 60 0.36 -14.96 14.53
CA PHE A 60 1.21 -14.96 15.72
C PHE A 60 1.60 -13.52 16.09
N GLY A 61 2.07 -13.36 17.31
CA GLY A 61 2.60 -12.09 17.78
C GLY A 61 4.07 -11.93 17.41
N ARG A 62 4.39 -10.87 16.67
CA ARG A 62 5.77 -10.48 16.37
C ARG A 62 6.34 -9.59 17.46
N GLY A 63 7.59 -9.87 17.85
CA GLY A 63 8.23 -9.23 19.01
C GLY A 63 7.56 -9.69 20.30
N SER A 64 7.24 -8.75 21.20
CA SER A 64 6.52 -9.05 22.45
C SER A 64 4.99 -9.09 22.29
N SER A 65 4.47 -8.90 21.07
CA SER A 65 3.02 -8.90 20.85
C SER A 65 2.43 -10.26 21.22
N GLN A 66 1.24 -10.26 21.80
CA GLN A 66 0.40 -11.45 21.97
C GLN A 66 -0.83 -11.30 21.10
N VAL A 67 -1.37 -12.41 20.57
CA VAL A 67 -2.56 -12.40 19.71
C VAL A 67 -3.58 -13.45 20.16
N ALA A 68 -4.85 -13.10 20.07
CA ALA A 68 -5.96 -13.99 20.39
C ALA A 68 -7.20 -13.63 19.55
N SER A 69 -8.01 -14.61 19.18
CA SER A 69 -9.35 -14.36 18.67
C SER A 69 -10.25 -13.92 19.83
N VAL A 70 -11.04 -12.85 19.64
CA VAL A 70 -11.93 -12.26 20.65
C VAL A 70 -13.24 -11.82 20.04
N THR A 71 -14.26 -11.64 20.87
CA THR A 71 -15.60 -11.16 20.48
C THR A 71 -15.91 -9.73 20.96
N GLU A 72 -14.92 -9.02 21.51
CA GLU A 72 -15.08 -7.66 22.06
C GLU A 72 -15.42 -6.61 20.98
N ALA A 73 -14.95 -6.82 19.76
CA ALA A 73 -15.21 -6.00 18.60
C ALA A 73 -14.90 -6.79 17.33
N ALA A 74 -15.64 -6.54 16.26
CA ALA A 74 -15.43 -7.15 14.96
C ALA A 74 -15.68 -6.15 13.83
N TYR A 75 -15.09 -6.40 12.66
CA TYR A 75 -15.44 -5.69 11.43
C TYR A 75 -16.68 -6.29 10.76
N SER A 76 -16.71 -7.61 10.71
CA SER A 76 -17.79 -8.45 10.21
C SER A 76 -17.93 -9.63 11.16
N GLY A 77 -19.11 -10.26 11.21
CA GLY A 77 -19.34 -11.39 12.11
C GLY A 77 -19.23 -11.00 13.58
N ASN A 78 -18.76 -11.94 14.41
CA ASN A 78 -18.73 -11.81 15.86
C ASN A 78 -17.29 -11.72 16.40
N SER A 79 -16.29 -12.07 15.59
CA SER A 79 -14.92 -12.28 16.07
C SER A 79 -13.90 -11.38 15.37
N SER A 80 -12.77 -11.13 16.03
CA SER A 80 -11.59 -10.52 15.42
C SER A 80 -10.31 -10.95 16.13
N LEU A 81 -9.16 -10.68 15.51
CA LEU A 81 -7.86 -10.86 16.14
C LEU A 81 -7.45 -9.62 16.95
N LYS A 82 -7.29 -9.78 18.26
CA LYS A 82 -6.76 -8.74 19.15
C LYS A 82 -5.26 -8.94 19.34
N SER A 83 -4.51 -7.84 19.26
CA SER A 83 -3.07 -7.79 19.59
C SER A 83 -2.85 -6.94 20.84
N THR A 84 -2.05 -7.44 21.78
CA THR A 84 -1.69 -6.78 23.05
C THR A 84 -0.19 -6.93 23.35
N GLY A 85 0.30 -6.29 24.42
CA GLY A 85 1.68 -6.48 24.89
C GLY A 85 2.77 -5.85 24.02
N ARG A 86 2.42 -4.95 23.10
CA ARG A 86 3.39 -4.24 22.24
C ARG A 86 4.22 -3.26 23.07
N THR A 87 5.55 -3.40 23.01
CA THR A 87 6.52 -2.50 23.66
C THR A 87 7.36 -1.69 22.67
N SER A 88 7.27 -1.99 21.37
CA SER A 88 7.89 -1.23 20.28
C SER A 88 6.93 -1.08 19.10
N ASP A 89 7.17 -0.10 18.25
CA ASP A 89 6.30 0.23 17.11
C ASP A 89 6.23 -0.88 16.05
N TRP A 90 7.30 -1.67 15.90
CA TRP A 90 7.38 -2.82 14.99
C TRP A 90 6.76 -4.11 15.54
N HIS A 91 6.39 -4.17 16.83
CA HIS A 91 5.66 -5.31 17.40
C HIS A 91 4.23 -5.31 16.86
N GLY A 92 3.62 -6.48 16.68
CA GLY A 92 2.23 -6.57 16.23
C GLY A 92 1.86 -7.97 15.72
N PRO A 93 0.63 -8.14 15.22
CA PRO A 93 0.20 -9.40 14.63
C PRO A 93 0.90 -9.63 13.28
N ALA A 94 1.32 -10.87 13.02
CA ALA A 94 1.94 -11.29 11.78
C ALA A 94 1.44 -12.69 11.37
N VAL A 95 1.55 -13.02 10.09
CA VAL A 95 1.23 -14.33 9.52
C VAL A 95 2.25 -14.67 8.44
N ASP A 96 2.65 -15.94 8.36
CA ASP A 96 3.57 -16.41 7.31
C ASP A 96 2.77 -16.72 6.04
N LEU A 97 3.02 -15.94 4.98
CA LEU A 97 2.37 -16.10 3.69
C LEU A 97 3.23 -16.86 2.67
N LYS A 98 4.48 -17.23 3.00
CA LYS A 98 5.36 -17.97 2.07
C LYS A 98 4.72 -19.25 1.48
N PRO A 99 3.91 -20.04 2.22
CA PRO A 99 3.28 -21.24 1.66
C PRO A 99 2.18 -20.94 0.62
N LEU A 100 1.66 -19.71 0.61
CA LEU A 100 0.49 -19.29 -0.17
C LEU A 100 0.88 -18.45 -1.40
N LEU A 101 2.01 -17.75 -1.28
CA LEU A 101 2.46 -16.78 -2.25
C LEU A 101 3.38 -17.42 -3.29
N GLN A 102 3.12 -17.12 -4.55
CA GLN A 102 3.90 -17.59 -5.69
C GLN A 102 4.81 -16.47 -6.20
N LYS A 103 6.01 -16.84 -6.63
CA LYS A 103 6.94 -15.91 -7.28
C LYS A 103 6.33 -15.36 -8.57
N ASN A 104 6.64 -14.11 -8.89
CA ASN A 104 6.15 -13.40 -10.09
C ASN A 104 4.62 -13.29 -10.19
N ALA A 105 3.89 -13.59 -9.11
CA ALA A 105 2.47 -13.32 -9.00
C ALA A 105 2.24 -11.98 -8.32
N VAL A 106 1.05 -11.45 -8.55
CA VAL A 106 0.67 -10.10 -8.15
C VAL A 106 -0.56 -10.17 -7.26
N TYR A 107 -0.44 -9.61 -6.07
CA TYR A 107 -1.45 -9.76 -5.02
C TYR A 107 -2.06 -8.42 -4.60
N GLU A 108 -3.33 -8.46 -4.26
CA GLU A 108 -3.97 -7.42 -3.44
C GLU A 108 -4.01 -7.93 -2.00
N ILE A 109 -3.57 -7.10 -1.06
CA ILE A 109 -3.60 -7.41 0.36
C ILE A 109 -4.40 -6.33 1.05
N SER A 110 -5.41 -6.73 1.84
CA SER A 110 -6.20 -5.79 2.62
C SER A 110 -6.57 -6.35 3.98
N ALA A 111 -6.75 -5.45 4.94
CA ALA A 111 -7.15 -5.77 6.30
C ALA A 111 -8.05 -4.66 6.86
N TYR A 112 -8.91 -5.01 7.81
CA TYR A 112 -9.68 -4.06 8.60
C TYR A 112 -9.12 -4.02 10.02
N VAL A 113 -8.69 -2.84 10.45
CA VAL A 113 -8.04 -2.66 11.75
C VAL A 113 -8.77 -1.64 12.59
N LYS A 114 -9.01 -1.98 13.85
CA LYS A 114 -9.55 -1.09 14.87
C LYS A 114 -8.57 -1.00 16.02
N ARG A 115 -8.36 0.20 16.56
CA ARG A 115 -7.54 0.38 17.76
C ARG A 115 -8.35 0.07 19.02
N VAL A 116 -7.72 -0.61 19.99
CA VAL A 116 -8.29 -0.84 21.33
C VAL A 116 -8.38 0.48 22.09
N GLN A 117 -7.33 1.30 22.04
CA GLN A 117 -7.26 2.66 22.60
C GLN A 117 -6.76 3.64 21.53
N ALA A 118 -7.38 4.81 21.44
CA ALA A 118 -7.15 5.79 20.37
C ALA A 118 -7.09 7.22 20.93
N ASP A 119 -6.30 7.39 22.00
CA ASP A 119 -6.24 8.63 22.79
C ASP A 119 -5.46 9.74 22.07
N ALA A 120 -4.60 9.35 21.13
CA ALA A 120 -3.89 10.25 20.22
C ALA A 120 -3.90 9.67 18.79
N PRO A 121 -3.80 10.51 17.75
CA PRO A 121 -3.63 10.04 16.38
C PRO A 121 -2.42 9.12 16.25
N SER A 122 -2.57 8.00 15.53
CA SER A 122 -1.43 7.15 15.19
C SER A 122 -1.61 6.52 13.82
N THR A 123 -0.49 6.13 13.21
CA THR A 123 -0.47 5.47 11.91
C THR A 123 -0.41 3.97 12.09
N ILE A 124 -1.36 3.27 11.47
CA ILE A 124 -1.31 1.83 11.26
C ILE A 124 -0.58 1.58 9.95
N LYS A 125 0.38 0.68 9.94
CA LYS A 125 1.12 0.27 8.74
C LYS A 125 0.86 -1.20 8.48
N LEU A 126 0.58 -1.53 7.23
CA LEU A 126 0.63 -2.90 6.71
C LEU A 126 1.97 -3.04 5.99
N THR A 127 2.76 -4.03 6.38
CA THR A 127 4.11 -4.26 5.83
C THR A 127 4.29 -5.72 5.43
N MET A 128 5.15 -5.94 4.44
CA MET A 128 5.62 -7.25 4.02
C MET A 128 7.11 -7.37 4.32
N GLN A 129 7.51 -8.51 4.88
CA GLN A 129 8.91 -8.89 5.00
C GLN A 129 9.25 -9.92 3.92
N ASN A 130 10.19 -9.61 3.05
CA ASN A 130 10.78 -10.55 2.10
C ASN A 130 12.28 -10.64 2.36
N ILE A 131 12.71 -11.75 2.97
CA ILE A 131 14.12 -11.98 3.27
C ILE A 131 14.82 -12.44 2.00
N ARG A 132 15.71 -11.60 1.49
CA ARG A 132 16.50 -11.91 0.31
C ARG A 132 17.50 -13.02 0.61
N PRO A 133 17.86 -13.87 -0.37
CA PRO A 133 18.89 -14.90 -0.17
C PRO A 133 20.18 -14.29 0.40
N GLY A 134 20.64 -14.82 1.54
CA GLY A 134 21.85 -14.36 2.22
C GLY A 134 21.72 -13.07 3.05
N ALA A 135 20.56 -12.41 3.07
CA ALA A 135 20.33 -11.24 3.90
C ALA A 135 20.06 -11.63 5.36
N ALA A 136 20.49 -10.76 6.29
CA ALA A 136 20.09 -10.87 7.69
C ALA A 136 18.57 -10.71 7.83
N GLN A 137 17.97 -11.36 8.82
CA GLN A 137 16.52 -11.33 9.02
C GLN A 137 15.99 -9.91 9.27
N ASP A 138 16.74 -9.10 10.02
CA ASP A 138 16.40 -7.74 10.43
C ASP A 138 16.87 -6.67 9.43
N ASP A 139 17.44 -7.05 8.28
CA ASP A 139 17.86 -6.10 7.24
C ASP A 139 16.68 -5.18 6.84
N PRO A 140 16.82 -3.85 6.97
CA PRO A 140 15.79 -2.89 6.59
C PRO A 140 15.32 -3.03 5.14
N GLN A 141 16.18 -3.51 4.23
CA GLN A 141 15.85 -3.71 2.81
C GLN A 141 14.91 -4.90 2.58
N ASN A 142 14.69 -5.76 3.58
CA ASN A 142 13.70 -6.83 3.50
C ASN A 142 12.26 -6.32 3.68
N TRP A 143 12.06 -5.06 4.05
CA TRP A 143 10.74 -4.53 4.40
C TRP A 143 10.14 -3.68 3.29
N THR A 144 8.91 -4.01 2.90
CA THR A 144 8.09 -3.20 2.00
C THR A 144 6.85 -2.72 2.73
N GLN A 145 6.59 -1.41 2.72
CA GLN A 145 5.32 -0.86 3.22
C GLN A 145 4.25 -1.03 2.15
N ILE A 146 3.21 -1.79 2.47
CA ILE A 146 2.07 -2.04 1.59
C ILE A 146 1.12 -0.84 1.58
N ASP A 147 0.77 -0.39 2.79
CA ASP A 147 -0.13 0.74 3.00
C ASP A 147 0.07 1.29 4.42
N ALA A 148 -0.31 2.55 4.60
CA ALA A 148 -0.28 3.21 5.90
C ALA A 148 -1.48 4.13 6.04
N LYS A 149 -2.19 4.01 7.17
CA LYS A 149 -3.37 4.81 7.46
C LYS A 149 -3.29 5.43 8.85
N THR A 150 -3.36 6.75 8.90
CA THR A 150 -3.45 7.50 10.15
C THR A 150 -4.88 7.50 10.65
N ILE A 151 -5.08 7.00 11.87
CA ILE A 151 -6.36 7.03 12.57
C ILE A 151 -6.31 8.19 13.57
N SER A 152 -7.18 9.17 13.37
CA SER A 152 -7.36 10.28 14.31
C SER A 152 -8.37 9.93 15.42
N THR A 153 -8.37 10.71 16.50
CA THR A 153 -9.29 10.55 17.64
C THR A 153 -10.76 10.60 17.24
N ARG A 154 -11.11 11.36 16.18
CA ARG A 154 -12.49 11.45 15.65
C ARG A 154 -12.92 10.20 14.89
N GLN A 155 -11.98 9.42 14.38
CA GLN A 155 -12.23 8.24 13.54
C GLN A 155 -12.20 6.92 14.34
N ARG A 156 -12.13 6.98 15.68
CA ARG A 156 -11.86 5.84 16.57
C ARG A 156 -12.92 4.73 16.62
N ARG A 157 -14.19 5.02 16.29
CA ARG A 157 -15.31 4.11 16.62
C ARG A 157 -15.51 2.97 15.63
N ARG A 158 -14.88 3.02 14.44
CA ARG A 158 -15.11 2.05 13.37
C ARG A 158 -13.79 1.39 12.93
N PRO A 159 -13.83 0.14 12.45
CA PRO A 159 -12.70 -0.47 11.77
C PRO A 159 -12.30 0.34 10.54
N HIS A 160 -10.99 0.34 10.25
CA HIS A 160 -10.40 1.05 9.12
C HIS A 160 -9.80 0.05 8.15
N ARG A 161 -10.21 0.13 6.88
CA ARG A 161 -9.51 -0.59 5.82
C ARG A 161 -8.12 0.00 5.64
N VAL A 162 -7.13 -0.89 5.62
CA VAL A 162 -5.74 -0.67 5.20
C VAL A 162 -5.50 -1.68 4.08
N ALA A 163 -5.09 -1.22 2.90
CA ALA A 163 -5.00 -2.07 1.71
C ALA A 163 -3.95 -1.56 0.75
N SER A 164 -3.32 -2.48 0.01
CA SER A 164 -2.35 -2.11 -1.01
C SER A 164 -2.93 -1.07 -1.98
N SER A 165 -2.23 0.04 -2.17
CA SER A 165 -2.61 1.11 -3.13
C SER A 165 -2.49 0.67 -4.59
N GLY A 166 -2.05 -0.57 -4.81
CA GLY A 166 -1.96 -1.24 -6.09
C GLY A 166 -1.66 -2.73 -5.91
N ARG A 167 -1.17 -3.31 -6.99
CA ARG A 167 -0.86 -4.73 -7.15
C ARG A 167 0.59 -4.97 -6.67
N ILE A 168 0.79 -5.77 -5.63
CA ILE A 168 2.13 -6.06 -5.08
C ILE A 168 2.71 -7.27 -5.79
N GLY A 169 3.78 -7.07 -6.55
CA GLY A 169 4.58 -8.14 -7.12
C GLY A 169 5.54 -8.70 -6.08
N ILE A 170 5.69 -10.03 -6.05
CA ILE A 170 6.72 -10.68 -5.24
C ILE A 170 7.97 -10.83 -6.11
N PRO A 171 9.03 -10.04 -5.84
CA PRO A 171 10.26 -10.11 -6.62
C PRO A 171 10.97 -11.45 -6.39
N VAL A 172 11.83 -11.79 -7.36
CA VAL A 172 12.50 -13.09 -7.54
C VAL A 172 13.45 -13.45 -6.41
#